data_AF-A0A752IM41-F1
#
_entry.id   AF-A0A752IM41-F1
#
_cell.length_a   1.000
_cell.length_b   1.000
_cell.length_c   1.000
_cell.angle_alpha   90.00
_cell.angle_beta   90.00
_cell.angle_gamma   90.00
#
_symmetry.space_group_name_H-M   'P 1'
#
loop_
_entity.id
_entity.type
_entity.pdbx_description
1 polymer ?
#
loop_
_entity_poly.entity_id
_entity_poly.type
_entity_poly.pdbx_seq_one_letter_code
_entity_poly.pdbx_strand_id
1 'polypeptide(L)'
;LMEGAARRGKEALLKLYPGLNVELNHDHVATPALINLAEKADYFIFASGSSKHQAFYTVTDYRKEIIYPSGKGASSMIAAFVSALD
;
A
#
# COMPACT_ATOMS: atom_id res chain seq x y z
N LEU A 1 0.25 -15.06 -4.14
CA LEU A 1 0.72 -14.93 -2.73
C LEU A 1 0.46 -13.53 -2.14
N MET A 2 0.79 -12.45 -2.85
CA MET A 2 0.65 -11.09 -2.30
C MET A 2 -0.80 -10.63 -2.11
N GLU A 3 -1.72 -10.94 -3.01
CA GLU A 3 -3.14 -10.54 -2.87
C GLU A 3 -3.77 -11.07 -1.58
N GLY A 4 -3.50 -12.32 -1.22
CA GLY A 4 -3.97 -12.90 0.04
C GLY A 4 -3.35 -12.23 1.27
N ALA A 5 -2.10 -11.78 1.19
CA ALA A 5 -1.47 -11.02 2.26
C ALA A 5 -2.06 -9.61 2.39
N ALA A 6 -2.26 -8.91 1.27
CA ALA A 6 -2.87 -7.59 1.24
C ALA A 6 -4.31 -7.63 1.77
N ARG A 7 -5.11 -8.65 1.40
CA ARG A 7 -6.45 -8.86 1.94
C ARG A 7 -6.46 -9.05 3.45
N ARG A 8 -5.60 -9.93 3.99
CA ARG A 8 -5.48 -10.11 5.45
C ARG A 8 -5.00 -8.85 6.16
N GLY A 9 -4.09 -8.09 5.53
CA GLY A 9 -3.64 -6.79 6.03
C GLY A 9 -4.80 -5.80 6.15
N LYS A 10 -5.61 -5.67 5.09
CA LYS A 10 -6.83 -4.87 5.09
C LYS A 10 -7.80 -5.30 6.19
N GLU A 11 -8.10 -6.58 6.30
CA GLU A 11 -9.01 -7.11 7.33
C GLU A 11 -8.52 -6.80 8.75
N ALA A 12 -7.21 -6.89 9.00
CA ALA A 12 -6.62 -6.56 10.29
C ALA A 12 -6.64 -5.05 10.56
N LEU A 13 -6.28 -4.20 9.59
CA LEU A 13 -6.33 -2.74 9.73
C LEU A 13 -7.74 -2.26 10.03
N LEU A 14 -8.76 -2.80 9.36
CA LEU A 14 -10.15 -2.45 9.63
C LEU A 14 -10.63 -2.91 11.01
N LYS A 15 -10.03 -3.96 11.59
CA LYS A 15 -10.31 -4.36 12.98
C LYS A 15 -9.67 -3.42 13.99
N LEU A 16 -8.46 -2.94 13.71
CA LEU A 16 -7.72 -2.02 14.58
C LEU A 16 -8.29 -0.59 14.49
N TYR A 17 -8.68 -0.18 13.29
CA TYR A 17 -9.16 1.16 12.95
C TYR A 17 -10.42 1.04 12.08
N PRO A 18 -11.61 0.85 12.69
CA PRO A 18 -12.86 0.65 11.95
C PRO A 18 -13.27 1.81 11.03
N GLY A 19 -12.74 3.02 11.27
CA GLY A 19 -12.99 4.19 10.44
C GLY A 19 -12.10 4.31 9.19
N LEU A 20 -11.11 3.44 9.00
CA LEU A 20 -10.27 3.48 7.80
C LEU A 20 -11.06 3.07 6.55
N ASN A 21 -10.83 3.79 5.45
CA ASN A 21 -11.08 3.25 4.12
C ASN A 21 -9.78 2.62 3.59
N VAL A 22 -9.82 1.33 3.27
CA VAL A 22 -8.65 0.61 2.76
C VAL A 22 -8.94 0.06 1.38
N GLU A 23 -8.21 0.55 0.39
CA GLU A 23 -8.28 0.10 -1.00
C GLU A 23 -7.04 -0.73 -1.36
N LEU A 24 -7.25 -1.80 -2.14
CA LEU A 24 -6.18 -2.68 -2.59
C LEU A 24 -6.01 -2.51 -4.09
N ASN A 25 -4.78 -2.27 -4.53
CA ASN A 25 -4.42 -2.21 -5.93
C ASN A 25 -3.29 -3.20 -6.21
N HIS A 26 -3.38 -3.91 -7.35
CA HIS A 26 -2.41 -4.91 -7.78
C HIS A 26 -1.83 -4.59 -9.17
N ASP A 27 -2.04 -3.37 -9.67
CA ASP A 27 -1.56 -2.96 -10.97
C ASP A 27 -0.03 -2.95 -11.00
N HIS A 28 0.51 -3.40 -12.13
CA HIS A 28 1.96 -3.50 -12.35
C HIS A 28 2.49 -2.34 -13.21
N VAL A 29 1.60 -1.51 -13.73
CA VAL A 29 1.85 -0.42 -14.68
C VAL A 29 1.08 0.83 -14.27
N ALA A 30 1.36 1.95 -14.94
CA ALA A 30 0.66 3.21 -14.73
C ALA A 30 -0.79 3.11 -15.23
N THR A 31 -1.73 2.81 -14.32
CA THR A 31 -3.17 2.84 -14.61
C THR A 31 -3.81 4.09 -14.01
N PRO A 32 -4.92 4.58 -14.58
CA PRO A 32 -5.69 5.66 -13.95
C PRO A 32 -6.11 5.35 -12.51
N ALA A 33 -6.41 4.08 -12.20
CA ALA A 33 -6.76 3.66 -10.85
C ALA A 33 -5.59 3.78 -9.87
N LEU A 34 -4.40 3.32 -10.26
CA LEU A 34 -3.19 3.45 -9.44
C LEU A 34 -2.83 4.92 -9.20
N ILE A 35 -2.91 5.75 -10.25
CA ILE A 35 -2.63 7.19 -10.17
C ILE A 35 -3.63 7.86 -9.22
N ASN A 36 -4.93 7.61 -9.39
CA ASN A 36 -5.96 8.19 -8.53
C ASN A 36 -5.78 7.82 -7.05
N LEU A 37 -5.37 6.59 -6.75
CA LEU A 37 -5.04 6.17 -5.39
C LEU A 37 -3.79 6.88 -4.85
N ALA A 38 -2.74 7.00 -5.68
CA ALA A 38 -1.51 7.68 -5.32
C ALA A 38 -1.73 9.18 -5.07
N GLU A 39 -2.71 9.82 -5.71
CA GLU A 39 -3.04 11.23 -5.48
C GLU A 39 -3.92 11.44 -4.24
N LYS A 40 -4.87 10.53 -3.97
CA LYS A 40 -5.96 10.80 -3.00
C LYS A 40 -5.81 10.16 -1.63
N ALA A 41 -5.04 9.09 -1.49
CA ALA A 41 -4.95 8.39 -0.21
C ALA A 41 -4.26 9.26 0.87
N ASP A 42 -4.68 9.21 2.13
CA ASP A 42 -3.92 9.87 3.19
C ASP A 42 -2.58 9.14 3.43
N TYR A 43 -2.60 7.81 3.36
CA TYR A 43 -1.43 6.95 3.51
C TYR A 43 -1.32 5.98 2.33
N PHE A 44 -0.11 5.72 1.85
CA PHE A 44 0.13 4.78 0.74
C PHE A 44 1.19 3.76 1.12
N ILE A 45 0.79 2.49 1.21
CA ILE A 45 1.71 1.37 1.47
C ILE A 45 2.10 0.74 0.12
N PHE A 46 3.35 0.91 -0.29
CA PHE A 46 3.85 0.28 -1.51
C PHE A 46 4.57 -1.03 -1.17
N ALA A 47 3.78 -2.08 -0.93
CA ALA A 47 4.31 -3.41 -0.66
C ALA A 47 4.67 -4.11 -1.96
N SER A 48 5.83 -3.82 -2.55
CA SER A 48 6.34 -4.53 -3.73
C SER A 48 7.76 -5.06 -3.50
N GLY A 49 8.10 -6.18 -4.14
CA GLY A 49 9.50 -6.58 -4.25
C GLY A 49 10.25 -5.73 -5.27
N SER A 50 11.55 -5.97 -5.42
CA SER A 50 12.47 -5.27 -6.32
C SER A 50 12.14 -5.24 -7.83
N SER A 51 10.95 -5.66 -8.27
CA SER A 51 10.66 -5.97 -9.68
C SER A 51 9.46 -5.22 -10.30
N LYS A 52 9.09 -4.02 -9.82
CA LYS A 52 7.93 -3.27 -10.34
C LYS A 52 8.25 -1.81 -10.67
N HIS A 53 9.27 -1.57 -11.48
CA HIS A 53 9.73 -0.21 -11.84
C HIS A 53 8.61 0.71 -12.35
N GLN A 54 7.71 0.24 -13.22
CA GLN A 54 6.67 1.12 -13.79
C GLN A 54 5.68 1.60 -12.73
N ALA A 55 5.02 0.69 -12.00
CA ALA A 55 4.12 1.07 -10.91
C ALA A 55 4.82 1.88 -9.82
N PHE A 56 6.07 1.53 -9.49
CA PHE A 56 6.87 2.25 -8.51
C PHE A 56 7.10 3.70 -8.93
N TYR A 57 7.65 3.92 -10.13
CA TYR A 57 7.92 5.26 -10.63
C TYR A 57 6.65 6.08 -10.76
N THR A 58 5.56 5.44 -11.23
CA THR A 58 4.24 6.09 -11.27
C THR A 58 3.86 6.61 -9.88
N VAL A 59 3.86 5.77 -8.85
CA VAL A 59 3.47 6.21 -7.50
C VAL A 59 4.41 7.29 -6.97
N THR A 60 5.73 7.18 -7.20
CA THR A 60 6.70 8.19 -6.74
C THR A 60 6.58 9.53 -7.47
N ASP A 61 6.05 9.56 -8.69
CA ASP A 61 5.81 10.80 -9.44
C ASP A 61 4.65 11.61 -8.86
N TYR A 62 3.64 10.94 -8.28
CA TYR A 62 2.46 11.59 -7.69
C TYR A 62 2.54 11.73 -6.16
N ARG A 63 3.43 10.97 -5.49
CA ARG A 63 3.54 10.94 -4.03
C ARG A 63 4.96 10.73 -3.54
N LYS A 64 5.39 11.59 -2.61
CA LYS A 64 6.70 11.47 -1.94
C LYS A 64 6.63 10.60 -0.67
N GLU A 65 5.55 10.70 0.08
CA GLU A 65 5.38 10.01 1.36
C GLU A 65 4.77 8.62 1.13
N ILE A 66 5.65 7.63 0.99
CA ILE A 66 5.28 6.23 0.75
C ILE A 66 5.79 5.37 1.91
N ILE A 67 4.91 4.53 2.44
CA ILE A 67 5.25 3.56 3.48
C ILE A 67 5.77 2.29 2.80
N TYR A 68 7.01 1.92 3.13
CA TYR A 68 7.65 0.72 2.61
C TYR A 68 7.78 -0.35 3.70
N PRO A 69 6.96 -1.41 3.65
CA PRO A 69 7.10 -2.51 4.60
C PRO A 69 8.38 -3.31 4.32
N SER A 70 9.00 -3.81 5.39
CA SER A 70 10.21 -4.65 5.34
C SER A 70 10.01 -6.00 4.63
N GLY A 71 8.76 -6.42 4.44
CA GLY A 71 8.38 -7.66 3.77
C GLY A 71 7.01 -7.55 3.11
N LYS A 72 6.67 -8.56 2.31
CA LYS A 72 5.43 -8.59 1.49
C LYS A 72 4.22 -9.18 2.22
N GLY A 73 4.36 -9.49 3.51
CA GLY A 73 3.33 -10.14 4.33
C GLY A 73 2.43 -9.14 5.04
N ALA A 74 1.22 -9.57 5.41
CA ALA A 74 0.24 -8.75 6.13
C ALA A 74 0.83 -8.10 7.39
N SER A 75 1.54 -8.87 8.22
CA SER A 75 2.12 -8.37 9.47
C SER A 75 3.15 -7.26 9.23
N SER A 76 3.94 -7.36 8.16
CA SER A 76 4.93 -6.32 7.82
C SER A 76 4.25 -5.03 7.34
N MET A 77 3.18 -5.14 6.56
CA MET A 77 2.37 -3.97 6.14
C MET A 77 1.74 -3.26 7.34
N ILE A 78 1.16 -4.03 8.28
CA ILE A 78 0.52 -3.46 9.47
C ILE A 78 1.56 -2.79 10.36
N ALA A 79 2.69 -3.44 10.62
CA ALA A 79 3.75 -2.87 11.45
C ALA A 79 4.29 -1.56 10.86
N ALA A 80 4.51 -1.51 9.54
CA ALA A 80 4.97 -0.32 8.85
C ALA A 80 3.93 0.81 8.89
N PHE A 81 2.64 0.49 8.76
CA PHE A 81 1.56 1.47 8.90
C PHE A 81 1.50 2.05 10.31
N VAL A 82 1.48 1.20 11.34
CA VAL A 82 1.43 1.65 12.74
C VAL A 82 2.64 2.53 13.07
N SER A 83 3.83 2.15 12.62
CA SER A 83 5.05 2.94 12.85
C SER A 83 5.03 4.30 12.13
N ALA A 84 4.18 4.48 11.12
CA ALA A 84 4.05 5.75 10.39
C ALA A 84 2.98 6.69 10.99
N LEU A 85 2.25 6.23 12.02
CA LEU A 85 1.28 7.04 12.75
C LEU A 85 1.90 7.78 13.95
N ASP A 86 3.08 7.33 14.40
CA ASP A 86 3.87 7.92 15.48
C ASP A 86 4.72 9.10 14.97
#